data_AF-A0A7G8FYN9-F1
#
_entry.id   AF-A0A7G8FYN9-F1
#
_cell.length_a   1.000
_cell.length_b   1.000
_cell.length_c   1.000
_cell.angle_alpha   90.00
_cell.angle_beta   90.00
_cell.angle_gamma   90.00
#
_symmetry.space_group_name_H-M   'P 1'
#
loop_
_entity.id
_entity.type
_entity.pdbx_description
1 polymer ?
#
loop_
_entity_poly.entity_id
_entity_poly.type
_entity_poly.pdbx_seq_one_letter_code
_entity_poly.pdbx_strand_id
1 'polypeptide(L)'
;MVYDWFNRGSVPPETPVDPPVDPEVHPDQSSESQPADVQLAEPQSSEPEDDSLEWARQAYARLKAQKAEAAEAAKTAQIDSTSEQNVVVPPVMEPPAVMPTAVVAPPEVASPEASPSPASETSSVELPEPPAETVEPAQQAPVVESAVVPAPTPTAPTSPAPTATPPAPTATPPAPALSFLEQAAAQRDQRQQELEQPAEPDPVPVVPVAAQAAPTIDQDEPSLGDFDDAFTWSAEVLAAQGRSAEQVTLEEIDWLGRLRQGLEKTRQGFVTGLLENLGDDPLTPEVLDDLESLLLRADAGVQATDQVLDALRQRMNEQVVDPSEGIRFLKEQLRDLLDEPMKASAVDLLAPQRDRLNVWLLVGVNGVGKTTTLGKLANLAVRSGYSALIAAADTFRAAAVQQVQVWGDRSDVPVVANPSANADPAAVVFDAIGAARSKGTDLVLVDTAGRLQTKHNLMEELEKIRRVVDRLAPEAHVESLLVLDASQGQNGLKQAMAFARAAGLTGVVITKLDGTARGGVALAVASEAKLPIRFIGAGEGIRDLRPFNSFEFVEALLASR
;
A
#
# COMPACT_ATOMS: atom_id res chain seq x y z
N MET A 1 -9.84 -8.60 22.32
CA MET A 1 -8.42 -8.15 22.20
C MET A 1 -8.31 -7.31 20.94
N VAL A 2 -7.43 -6.31 20.93
CA VAL A 2 -7.20 -5.42 19.78
C VAL A 2 -6.13 -6.04 18.89
N TYR A 3 -6.27 -5.96 17.57
CA TYR A 3 -5.23 -6.40 16.63
C TYR A 3 -4.06 -5.41 16.56
N ASP A 4 -2.85 -5.94 16.73
CA ASP A 4 -1.56 -5.28 16.57
C ASP A 4 -0.65 -6.04 15.60
N TRP A 5 0.55 -5.52 15.33
CA TRP A 5 1.53 -6.14 14.44
C TRP A 5 1.98 -7.55 14.85
N PHE A 6 2.10 -7.82 16.16
CA PHE A 6 2.79 -8.99 16.71
C PHE A 6 1.86 -10.11 17.16
N ASN A 7 0.56 -9.83 17.32
CA ASN A 7 -0.47 -10.81 17.69
C ASN A 7 -0.82 -11.81 16.55
N ARG A 8 0.21 -12.21 15.78
CA ARG A 8 0.21 -13.21 14.71
C ARG A 8 0.87 -14.54 15.11
N GLY A 9 1.51 -14.57 16.29
CA GLY A 9 2.44 -15.63 16.66
C GLY A 9 1.80 -17.03 16.76
N SER A 10 2.04 -17.86 15.75
CA SER A 10 2.08 -19.30 15.94
C SER A 10 3.34 -19.65 16.73
N VAL A 11 3.18 -20.41 17.81
CA VAL A 11 4.32 -21.06 18.47
C VAL A 11 4.63 -22.32 17.66
N PRO A 12 5.84 -22.48 17.09
CA PRO A 12 6.20 -23.73 16.44
C PRO A 12 6.16 -24.85 17.49
N PRO A 13 5.68 -26.07 17.15
CA PRO A 13 5.61 -27.15 18.11
C PRO A 13 7.01 -27.45 18.65
N GLU A 14 7.17 -27.39 19.97
CA GLU A 14 8.43 -27.76 20.62
C GLU A 14 8.76 -29.20 20.25
N THR A 15 9.92 -29.42 19.63
CA THR A 15 10.44 -30.77 19.37
C THR A 15 10.54 -31.51 20.70
N PRO A 16 9.90 -32.68 20.88
CA PRO A 16 9.99 -33.42 22.13
C PRO A 16 11.45 -33.69 22.47
N VAL A 17 11.93 -33.11 23.58
CA VAL A 17 13.27 -33.38 24.09
C VAL A 17 13.24 -34.76 24.71
N ASP A 18 13.76 -35.75 23.99
CA ASP A 18 13.90 -37.11 24.49
C ASP A 18 14.61 -37.11 25.85
N PRO A 19 14.07 -37.80 26.88
CA PRO A 19 14.75 -37.92 28.16
C PRO A 19 16.07 -38.70 28.00
N PRO A 20 17.10 -38.40 28.81
CA PRO A 20 18.43 -38.96 28.63
C PRO A 20 18.45 -40.49 28.79
N VAL A 21 19.06 -41.17 27.82
CA VAL A 21 19.25 -42.63 27.82
C VAL A 21 20.46 -42.99 28.69
N ASP A 22 20.22 -43.68 29.81
CA ASP A 22 21.25 -44.41 30.56
C ASP A 22 21.43 -45.84 29.99
N PRO A 23 22.64 -46.45 30.07
CA PRO A 23 23.01 -47.57 29.21
C PRO A 23 22.77 -49.00 29.74
N GLU A 24 22.55 -49.91 28.79
CA GLU A 24 22.91 -51.35 28.75
C GLU A 24 22.69 -52.26 29.99
N VAL A 25 21.67 -53.12 29.91
CA VAL A 25 21.80 -54.55 30.31
C VAL A 25 21.03 -55.47 29.34
N HIS A 26 21.71 -56.50 28.84
CA HIS A 26 21.17 -57.62 28.07
C HIS A 26 21.94 -58.91 28.47
N PRO A 27 21.45 -60.12 28.18
CA PRO A 27 20.06 -60.60 28.14
C PRO A 27 19.89 -61.95 28.90
N ASP A 28 18.67 -62.51 29.01
CA ASP A 28 18.54 -63.98 28.87
C ASP A 28 17.15 -64.53 28.44
N GLN A 29 17.24 -65.69 27.78
CA GLN A 29 16.30 -66.72 27.29
C GLN A 29 14.77 -66.73 27.59
N SER A 30 14.03 -66.67 26.46
CA SER A 30 13.00 -67.63 25.97
C SER A 30 11.80 -68.10 26.82
N SER A 31 10.60 -67.97 26.24
CA SER A 31 9.63 -69.09 26.10
C SER A 31 8.54 -68.76 25.06
N GLU A 32 7.97 -69.79 24.41
CA GLU A 32 6.87 -69.66 23.43
C GLU A 32 5.49 -69.73 24.11
N SER A 33 4.54 -68.88 23.69
CA SER A 33 3.14 -69.30 23.42
C SER A 33 2.29 -68.18 22.80
N GLN A 34 1.38 -68.58 21.91
CA GLN A 34 0.27 -67.79 21.35
C GLN A 34 -1.00 -68.67 21.41
N PRO A 35 -2.22 -68.11 21.26
CA PRO A 35 -2.66 -66.77 21.66
C PRO A 35 -3.89 -66.86 22.61
N ALA A 36 -4.40 -65.72 23.06
CA ALA A 36 -5.74 -65.60 23.63
C ALA A 36 -6.38 -64.30 23.13
N ASP A 37 -7.67 -64.34 22.78
CA ASP A 37 -8.37 -63.22 22.16
C ASP A 37 -8.44 -62.01 23.11
N VAL A 38 -7.94 -60.87 22.62
CA VAL A 38 -8.25 -59.55 23.17
C VAL A 38 -8.84 -58.74 22.03
N GLN A 39 -10.09 -58.30 22.23
CA GLN A 39 -10.78 -57.44 21.26
C GLN A 39 -10.02 -56.12 21.14
N LEU A 40 -9.27 -55.94 20.05
CA LEU A 40 -8.76 -54.62 19.69
C LEU A 40 -9.95 -53.76 19.31
N ALA A 41 -10.25 -52.76 20.14
CA ALA A 41 -11.10 -51.66 19.71
C ALA A 41 -10.35 -50.92 18.60
N GLU A 42 -10.98 -50.83 17.43
CA GLU A 42 -10.46 -50.02 16.33
C GLU A 42 -10.37 -48.56 16.81
N PRO A 43 -9.23 -47.87 16.65
CA PRO A 43 -9.22 -46.43 16.78
C PRO A 43 -10.07 -45.90 15.62
N GLN A 44 -11.28 -45.42 15.91
CA GLN A 44 -12.05 -44.70 14.90
C GLN A 44 -11.24 -43.47 14.51
N SER A 45 -10.80 -43.43 13.26
CA SER A 45 -10.27 -42.22 12.66
C SER A 45 -11.39 -41.19 12.62
N SER A 46 -11.31 -40.16 13.46
CA SER A 46 -11.98 -38.91 13.12
C SER A 46 -11.38 -38.42 11.81
N GLU A 47 -12.25 -38.02 10.89
CA GLU A 47 -11.81 -37.40 9.65
C GLU A 47 -11.31 -35.99 9.99
N PRO A 48 -10.27 -35.46 9.30
CA PRO A 48 -9.71 -34.14 9.62
C PRO A 48 -10.73 -32.98 9.48
N GLU A 49 -11.85 -33.23 8.80
CA GLU A 49 -13.00 -32.32 8.70
C GLU A 49 -13.86 -32.30 9.98
N ASP A 50 -13.97 -33.40 10.73
CA ASP A 50 -14.71 -33.39 12.01
C ASP A 50 -13.88 -32.69 13.11
N ASP A 51 -12.57 -32.97 13.16
CA ASP A 51 -11.61 -32.30 14.06
C ASP A 51 -11.56 -30.77 13.84
N SER A 52 -11.53 -30.31 12.58
CA SER A 52 -11.53 -28.88 12.25
C SER A 52 -12.85 -28.18 12.58
N LEU A 53 -13.97 -28.88 12.39
CA LEU A 53 -15.30 -28.33 12.61
C LEU A 53 -15.67 -28.36 14.12
N GLU A 54 -15.12 -29.30 14.90
CA GLU A 54 -15.08 -29.20 16.37
C GLU A 54 -14.25 -28.01 16.85
N TRP A 55 -13.03 -27.79 16.32
CA TRP A 55 -12.22 -26.61 16.62
C TRP A 55 -13.01 -25.32 16.33
N ALA A 56 -13.72 -25.25 15.19
CA ALA A 56 -14.52 -24.10 14.80
C ALA A 56 -15.68 -23.83 15.79
N ARG A 57 -16.40 -24.89 16.20
CA ARG A 57 -17.45 -24.81 17.24
C ARG A 57 -16.89 -24.30 18.57
N GLN A 58 -15.70 -24.77 18.98
CA GLN A 58 -15.04 -24.35 20.23
C GLN A 58 -14.62 -22.87 20.17
N ALA A 59 -13.98 -22.44 19.08
CA ALA A 59 -13.60 -21.05 18.86
C ALA A 59 -14.82 -20.10 18.86
N TYR A 60 -15.90 -20.46 18.16
CA TYR A 60 -17.14 -19.69 18.16
C TYR A 60 -17.75 -19.57 19.56
N ALA A 61 -17.82 -20.67 20.32
CA ALA A 61 -18.34 -20.67 21.68
C ALA A 61 -17.52 -19.75 22.62
N ARG A 62 -16.19 -19.78 22.52
CA ARG A 62 -15.27 -18.90 23.27
C ARG A 62 -15.50 -17.42 22.93
N LEU A 63 -15.51 -17.07 21.64
CA LEU A 63 -15.73 -15.68 21.20
C LEU A 63 -17.13 -15.17 21.60
N LYS A 64 -18.14 -16.05 21.59
CA LYS A 64 -19.51 -15.73 22.03
C LYS A 64 -19.59 -15.46 23.53
N ALA A 65 -18.89 -16.24 24.35
CA ALA A 65 -18.77 -16.00 25.79
C ALA A 65 -18.10 -14.64 26.07
N GLN A 66 -16.93 -14.37 25.46
CA GLN A 66 -16.23 -13.09 25.62
C GLN A 66 -17.07 -11.88 25.20
N LYS A 67 -17.84 -11.98 24.10
CA LYS A 67 -18.76 -10.92 23.65
C LYS A 67 -19.92 -10.70 24.63
N ALA A 68 -20.41 -11.76 25.29
CA ALA A 68 -21.44 -11.66 26.32
C ALA A 68 -20.91 -11.02 27.62
N GLU A 69 -19.75 -11.48 28.11
CA GLU A 69 -19.06 -10.92 29.28
C GLU A 69 -18.75 -9.43 29.10
N ALA A 70 -18.21 -9.04 27.94
CA ALA A 70 -17.94 -7.64 27.61
C ALA A 70 -19.23 -6.79 27.59
N ALA A 71 -20.34 -7.33 27.07
CA ALA A 71 -21.63 -6.64 27.06
C ALA A 71 -22.27 -6.53 28.46
N GLU A 72 -22.00 -7.47 29.37
CA GLU A 72 -22.46 -7.42 30.76
C GLU A 72 -21.60 -6.46 31.60
N ALA A 73 -20.28 -6.44 31.39
CA ALA A 73 -19.37 -5.45 31.97
C ALA A 73 -19.73 -4.02 31.53
N ALA A 74 -19.99 -3.81 30.24
CA ALA A 74 -20.41 -2.50 29.70
C ALA A 74 -21.73 -2.01 30.31
N LYS A 75 -22.73 -2.90 30.48
CA LYS A 75 -23.98 -2.57 31.19
C LYS A 75 -23.73 -2.23 32.66
N THR A 76 -22.87 -2.98 33.33
CA THR A 76 -22.53 -2.74 34.75
C THR A 76 -21.90 -1.37 34.95
N ALA A 77 -20.96 -0.97 34.07
CA ALA A 77 -20.34 0.36 34.09
C ALA A 77 -21.34 1.50 33.81
N GLN A 78 -22.32 1.29 32.94
CA GLN A 78 -23.41 2.26 32.69
C GLN A 78 -24.38 2.39 33.88
N ILE A 79 -24.64 1.30 34.60
CA ILE A 79 -25.47 1.33 35.81
C ILE A 79 -24.75 2.10 36.93
N ASP A 80 -23.48 1.79 37.18
CA ASP A 80 -22.72 2.38 38.29
C ASP A 80 -22.58 3.90 38.13
N SER A 81 -22.25 4.37 36.91
CA SER A 81 -22.18 5.80 36.56
C SER A 81 -23.53 6.54 36.57
N THR A 82 -24.66 5.85 36.71
CA THR A 82 -25.98 6.47 36.93
C THR A 82 -26.27 6.70 38.43
N SER A 83 -25.47 6.12 39.34
CA SER A 83 -25.76 6.10 40.78
C SER A 83 -25.43 7.41 41.51
N GLU A 84 -24.42 8.17 41.06
CA GLU A 84 -23.85 9.29 41.84
C GLU A 84 -24.65 10.61 41.74
N GLN A 85 -25.62 10.75 40.83
CA GLN A 85 -26.33 12.00 40.58
C GLN A 85 -27.72 12.10 41.25
N ASN A 86 -27.84 11.85 42.57
CA ASN A 86 -29.08 12.18 43.29
C ASN A 86 -28.92 12.51 44.79
N VAL A 87 -28.57 13.76 45.11
CA VAL A 87 -28.72 14.32 46.47
C VAL A 87 -29.38 15.70 46.45
N VAL A 88 -30.72 15.68 46.52
CA VAL A 88 -31.63 16.63 47.22
C VAL A 88 -31.36 18.15 47.11
N VAL A 89 -32.30 18.87 46.48
CA VAL A 89 -32.42 20.34 46.49
C VAL A 89 -33.68 20.79 47.26
N PRO A 90 -33.59 21.74 48.22
CA PRO A 90 -34.76 22.45 48.80
C PRO A 90 -35.07 23.78 48.07
N PRO A 91 -36.30 24.35 48.21
CA PRO A 91 -36.94 25.11 47.11
C PRO A 91 -36.87 26.66 47.17
N VAL A 92 -37.44 27.27 46.11
CA VAL A 92 -37.39 28.68 45.67
C VAL A 92 -38.42 29.60 46.37
N MET A 93 -38.12 30.91 46.46
CA MET A 93 -39.10 32.01 46.61
C MET A 93 -38.69 33.27 45.82
N GLU A 94 -39.63 34.20 45.60
CA GLU A 94 -39.60 35.28 44.58
C GLU A 94 -39.13 36.69 45.05
N PRO A 95 -38.83 37.63 44.12
CA PRO A 95 -38.31 39.02 44.37
C PRO A 95 -39.45 40.05 44.70
N PRO A 96 -39.30 41.41 44.76
CA PRO A 96 -38.18 42.30 44.29
C PRO A 96 -37.85 43.60 45.10
N ALA A 97 -36.96 44.44 44.52
CA ALA A 97 -36.64 45.87 44.83
C ALA A 97 -35.82 46.14 46.14
N VAL A 98 -35.12 47.27 46.36
CA VAL A 98 -35.16 48.64 45.78
C VAL A 98 -33.73 49.27 45.62
N MET A 99 -33.59 50.30 44.78
CA MET A 99 -32.40 51.20 44.58
C MET A 99 -32.32 52.33 45.66
N PRO A 100 -31.39 53.35 45.63
CA PRO A 100 -30.28 53.72 44.71
C PRO A 100 -28.91 53.83 45.44
N THR A 101 -27.78 54.47 45.03
CA THR A 101 -27.34 55.46 43.98
C THR A 101 -25.80 55.21 43.78
N ALA A 102 -24.94 55.85 42.97
CA ALA A 102 -24.88 57.03 42.06
C ALA A 102 -23.79 56.74 40.98
N VAL A 103 -23.88 57.15 39.71
CA VAL A 103 -23.68 58.50 39.09
C VAL A 103 -22.29 59.13 39.30
N VAL A 104 -21.43 59.04 38.27
CA VAL A 104 -20.81 60.16 37.51
C VAL A 104 -20.20 59.58 36.21
N ALA A 105 -20.20 60.34 35.11
CA ALA A 105 -19.56 60.01 33.83
C ALA A 105 -19.06 61.31 33.13
N PRO A 106 -18.49 61.26 31.91
CA PRO A 106 -17.08 61.55 31.59
C PRO A 106 -16.80 63.05 31.31
N PRO A 107 -15.62 63.40 30.75
CA PRO A 107 -15.63 63.78 29.33
C PRO A 107 -14.43 63.25 28.50
N GLU A 108 -14.19 63.89 27.35
CA GLU A 108 -13.57 63.37 26.11
C GLU A 108 -12.43 64.32 25.62
N VAL A 109 -11.94 64.09 24.39
CA VAL A 109 -11.37 65.04 23.41
C VAL A 109 -9.82 65.24 23.32
N ALA A 110 -9.35 65.26 22.06
CA ALA A 110 -8.17 65.94 21.46
C ALA A 110 -6.74 65.34 21.50
N SER A 111 -6.19 65.14 20.30
CA SER A 111 -4.77 65.34 19.93
C SER A 111 -4.46 66.84 19.72
N PRO A 112 -3.19 67.30 19.70
CA PRO A 112 -2.52 67.51 18.39
C PRO A 112 -0.96 67.42 18.35
N GLU A 113 -0.45 67.30 17.12
CA GLU A 113 0.79 67.84 16.49
C GLU A 113 2.20 67.96 17.15
N ALA A 114 3.20 67.69 16.28
CA ALA A 114 4.51 68.37 16.10
C ALA A 114 5.82 67.94 16.83
N SER A 115 6.78 67.51 15.97
CA SER A 115 8.26 67.71 15.85
C SER A 115 8.99 68.75 16.74
N PRO A 116 10.36 68.76 16.88
CA PRO A 116 11.37 68.24 15.92
C PRO A 116 12.68 67.61 16.49
N SER A 117 13.62 67.27 15.58
CA SER A 117 15.02 66.85 15.85
C SER A 117 16.00 68.03 16.10
N PRO A 118 17.23 67.73 16.56
CA PRO A 118 18.46 67.89 15.73
C PRO A 118 19.19 66.53 15.54
N ALA A 119 19.86 66.19 14.43
CA ALA A 119 21.06 66.77 13.78
C ALA A 119 22.36 66.59 14.61
N SER A 120 23.49 66.12 14.07
CA SER A 120 23.92 65.92 12.65
C SER A 120 24.62 64.53 12.44
N GLU A 121 25.43 64.17 11.42
CA GLU A 121 26.08 64.88 10.30
C GLU A 121 26.47 63.96 9.09
N THR A 122 27.39 64.45 8.24
CA THR A 122 27.99 63.97 6.97
C THR A 122 28.63 62.55 6.95
N SER A 123 28.81 61.87 5.81
CA SER A 123 29.24 62.40 4.49
C SER A 123 28.79 61.58 3.25
N SER A 124 28.99 62.15 2.05
CA SER A 124 28.43 61.72 0.74
C SER A 124 29.47 61.32 -0.31
N VAL A 125 29.05 60.78 -1.46
CA VAL A 125 29.53 61.09 -2.84
C VAL A 125 28.64 60.36 -3.89
N GLU A 126 28.66 60.78 -5.17
CA GLU A 126 27.61 60.58 -6.18
C GLU A 126 28.10 59.92 -7.52
N LEU A 127 27.18 59.73 -8.47
CA LEU A 127 27.27 59.11 -9.81
C LEU A 127 28.23 59.82 -10.81
N PRO A 128 28.64 59.25 -11.99
CA PRO A 128 27.75 59.01 -13.16
C PRO A 128 28.11 57.91 -14.20
N GLU A 129 27.28 57.82 -15.26
CA GLU A 129 27.37 57.04 -16.53
C GLU A 129 27.93 57.88 -17.73
N PRO A 130 28.08 57.35 -18.99
CA PRO A 130 28.22 55.96 -19.46
C PRO A 130 29.62 55.76 -20.14
N PRO A 131 29.91 55.80 -21.48
CA PRO A 131 29.13 55.77 -22.75
C PRO A 131 29.26 54.40 -23.50
N ALA A 132 29.12 54.37 -24.85
CA ALA A 132 29.31 53.18 -25.71
C ALA A 132 29.98 53.52 -27.07
N GLU A 133 30.67 52.56 -27.71
CA GLU A 133 31.17 52.69 -29.11
C GLU A 133 31.40 51.31 -29.81
N THR A 134 31.65 51.31 -31.13
CA THR A 134 31.47 50.15 -32.04
C THR A 134 32.74 49.82 -32.84
N VAL A 135 33.21 48.56 -32.88
CA VAL A 135 34.27 48.11 -33.80
C VAL A 135 34.10 46.66 -34.31
N GLU A 136 34.20 46.49 -35.62
CA GLU A 136 34.56 45.28 -36.40
C GLU A 136 35.84 45.64 -37.21
N PRO A 137 36.62 44.74 -37.89
CA PRO A 137 36.43 43.29 -38.10
C PRO A 137 37.75 42.43 -38.07
N ALA A 138 37.65 41.19 -38.60
CA ALA A 138 38.62 40.48 -39.46
C ALA A 138 39.79 39.60 -38.91
N GLN A 139 39.80 38.34 -39.38
CA GLN A 139 40.94 37.47 -39.80
C GLN A 139 41.98 37.04 -38.70
N GLN A 140 42.56 35.82 -38.68
CA GLN A 140 42.96 34.87 -39.75
C GLN A 140 43.18 33.42 -39.17
N ALA A 141 43.51 32.41 -40.00
CA ALA A 141 43.79 31.01 -39.59
C ALA A 141 45.32 30.69 -39.48
N PRO A 142 45.76 29.52 -38.94
CA PRO A 142 45.77 28.19 -39.62
C PRO A 142 45.24 27.03 -38.73
N VAL A 143 44.92 25.79 -39.15
CA VAL A 143 45.31 24.84 -40.25
C VAL A 143 46.54 23.96 -39.97
N VAL A 144 46.31 22.72 -39.49
CA VAL A 144 47.10 21.45 -39.60
C VAL A 144 46.28 20.30 -38.96
N GLU A 145 46.32 19.00 -39.33
CA GLU A 145 46.80 18.30 -40.55
C GLU A 145 46.25 16.83 -40.69
N SER A 146 46.03 16.39 -41.94
CA SER A 146 45.98 15.03 -42.59
C SER A 146 45.58 13.70 -41.89
N ALA A 147 44.64 12.96 -42.51
CA ALA A 147 44.77 11.59 -43.12
C ALA A 147 43.37 11.03 -43.55
N VAL A 148 43.00 10.79 -44.82
CA VAL A 148 43.43 9.76 -45.83
C VAL A 148 43.01 8.32 -45.42
N VAL A 149 41.87 7.72 -45.85
CA VAL A 149 41.43 7.18 -47.20
C VAL A 149 42.07 5.80 -47.53
N PRO A 150 41.42 4.76 -48.16
CA PRO A 150 40.11 4.64 -48.87
C PRO A 150 39.18 3.43 -48.45
N ALA A 151 38.13 3.14 -49.25
CA ALA A 151 37.15 2.02 -49.12
C ALA A 151 37.52 0.74 -49.93
N PRO A 152 36.63 -0.30 -50.00
CA PRO A 152 35.78 -0.45 -51.20
C PRO A 152 34.36 -1.08 -51.03
N THR A 153 33.52 -0.93 -52.06
CA THR A 153 32.21 -1.60 -52.36
C THR A 153 32.40 -3.00 -53.03
N PRO A 154 31.38 -3.86 -53.36
CA PRO A 154 29.98 -3.64 -53.84
C PRO A 154 28.89 -4.45 -53.05
N THR A 155 27.60 -4.64 -53.41
CA THR A 155 26.88 -4.95 -54.69
C THR A 155 25.34 -4.73 -54.56
N ALA A 156 24.56 -4.82 -55.66
CA ALA A 156 23.08 -4.70 -55.70
C ALA A 156 22.35 -6.07 -55.84
N PRO A 157 20.99 -6.15 -55.76
CA PRO A 157 20.19 -6.15 -57.01
C PRO A 157 18.69 -5.67 -56.98
N THR A 158 18.27 -5.00 -58.08
CA THR A 158 16.98 -5.03 -58.84
C THR A 158 15.55 -5.07 -58.20
N SER A 159 14.73 -4.06 -58.59
CA SER A 159 13.34 -4.16 -59.17
C SER A 159 12.10 -4.52 -58.30
N PRO A 160 10.84 -4.21 -58.75
CA PRO A 160 10.38 -3.05 -59.55
C PRO A 160 8.96 -2.47 -59.20
N ALA A 161 8.72 -1.21 -59.59
CA ALA A 161 7.40 -0.56 -59.91
C ALA A 161 6.30 -0.45 -58.83
N PRO A 162 5.43 0.59 -58.93
CA PRO A 162 4.06 0.32 -59.40
C PRO A 162 3.46 1.37 -60.38
N THR A 163 2.23 1.08 -60.81
CA THR A 163 1.40 1.67 -61.88
C THR A 163 0.95 3.13 -61.67
N ALA A 164 0.63 3.83 -62.76
CA ALA A 164 0.09 5.20 -62.78
C ALA A 164 -1.45 5.28 -62.73
N THR A 165 -1.97 6.43 -62.27
CA THR A 165 -3.41 6.80 -62.15
C THR A 165 -3.56 8.31 -62.52
N PRO A 166 -4.68 8.76 -63.14
CA PRO A 166 -4.74 10.05 -63.89
C PRO A 166 -5.01 11.32 -63.05
N PRO A 167 -4.91 12.54 -63.63
CA PRO A 167 -4.73 13.79 -62.86
C PRO A 167 -6.01 14.45 -62.32
N ALA A 168 -5.82 15.28 -61.29
CA ALA A 168 -6.85 16.09 -60.62
C ALA A 168 -7.16 17.42 -61.36
N PRO A 169 -8.33 18.05 -61.12
CA PRO A 169 -8.68 19.34 -61.71
C PRO A 169 -7.92 20.53 -61.11
N THR A 170 -7.91 21.65 -61.85
CA THR A 170 -7.17 22.88 -61.53
C THR A 170 -7.65 23.60 -60.27
N ALA A 171 -6.72 24.07 -59.45
CA ALA A 171 -6.95 24.99 -58.33
C ALA A 171 -6.18 26.32 -58.52
N THR A 172 -6.72 27.40 -57.93
CA THR A 172 -6.20 28.78 -57.96
C THR A 172 -4.80 28.88 -57.34
N PRO A 173 -3.87 29.72 -57.87
CA PRO A 173 -2.55 29.90 -57.27
C PRO A 173 -2.61 30.49 -55.85
N PRO A 174 -1.84 29.95 -54.88
CA PRO A 174 -1.74 30.50 -53.53
C PRO A 174 -0.84 31.75 -53.47
N ALA A 175 -1.01 32.53 -52.39
CA ALA A 175 -0.12 33.63 -52.01
C ALA A 175 1.32 33.12 -51.75
N PRO A 176 2.36 34.00 -51.82
CA PRO A 176 3.74 33.60 -51.55
C PRO A 176 3.89 33.01 -50.14
N ALA A 177 4.53 31.85 -50.04
CA ALA A 177 4.80 31.21 -48.77
C ALA A 177 5.86 31.97 -47.97
N LEU A 178 5.59 32.22 -46.68
CA LEU A 178 6.56 32.74 -45.71
C LEU A 178 7.79 31.82 -45.65
N SER A 179 8.96 32.37 -45.36
CA SER A 179 10.18 31.57 -45.25
C SER A 179 10.12 30.58 -44.08
N PHE A 180 10.91 29.52 -44.14
CA PHE A 180 10.97 28.50 -43.10
C PHE A 180 11.37 29.07 -41.73
N LEU A 181 12.11 30.19 -41.70
CA LEU A 181 12.49 30.88 -40.48
C LEU A 181 11.32 31.64 -39.85
N GLU A 182 10.50 32.33 -40.67
CA GLU A 182 9.29 33.04 -40.22
C GLU A 182 8.20 32.06 -39.75
N GLN A 183 8.04 30.91 -40.43
CA GLN A 183 7.15 29.85 -39.96
C GLN A 183 7.58 29.29 -38.60
N ALA A 184 8.89 29.12 -38.38
CA ALA A 184 9.44 28.66 -37.11
C ALA A 184 9.42 29.74 -36.01
N ALA A 185 9.32 31.03 -36.35
CA ALA A 185 9.06 32.11 -35.39
C ALA A 185 7.58 32.10 -34.98
N ALA A 186 6.65 32.15 -35.95
CA ALA A 186 5.22 32.14 -35.69
C ALA A 186 4.75 30.92 -34.86
N GLN A 187 5.33 29.74 -35.06
CA GLN A 187 5.03 28.55 -34.23
C GLN A 187 5.57 28.62 -32.80
N ARG A 188 6.57 29.46 -32.51
CA ARG A 188 7.02 29.73 -31.14
C ARG A 188 6.09 30.75 -30.49
N ASP A 189 5.79 31.84 -31.20
CA ASP A 189 4.92 32.91 -30.72
C ASP A 189 3.50 32.39 -30.41
N GLN A 190 2.94 31.55 -31.29
CA GLN A 190 1.67 30.85 -31.04
C GLN A 190 1.73 29.97 -29.78
N ARG A 191 2.77 29.14 -29.65
CA ARG A 191 2.90 28.24 -28.49
C ARG A 191 3.12 28.99 -27.18
N GLN A 192 3.75 30.17 -27.24
CA GLN A 192 3.88 31.03 -26.08
C GLN A 192 2.55 31.73 -25.75
N GLN A 193 1.77 32.14 -26.74
CA GLN A 193 0.40 32.63 -26.54
C GLN A 193 -0.58 31.55 -26.04
N GLU A 194 -0.36 30.27 -26.35
CA GLU A 194 -1.08 29.13 -25.75
C GLU A 194 -0.69 28.89 -24.27
N LEU A 195 0.55 29.23 -23.88
CA LEU A 195 1.04 29.11 -22.50
C LEU A 195 0.71 30.32 -21.63
N GLU A 196 0.56 31.50 -22.24
CA GLU A 196 0.24 32.77 -21.56
C GLU A 196 -1.28 33.05 -21.47
N GLN A 197 -2.12 32.27 -22.17
CA GLN A 197 -3.57 32.31 -21.99
C GLN A 197 -3.97 31.65 -20.65
N PRO A 198 -4.68 32.35 -19.76
CA PRO A 198 -5.36 31.70 -18.64
C PRO A 198 -6.39 30.72 -19.22
N ALA A 199 -6.37 29.47 -18.76
CA ALA A 199 -7.39 28.50 -19.16
C ALA A 199 -8.77 28.99 -18.74
N GLU A 200 -9.63 29.34 -19.71
CA GLU A 200 -11.03 29.62 -19.43
C GLU A 200 -11.66 28.36 -18.83
N PRO A 201 -12.39 28.46 -17.70
CA PRO A 201 -13.02 27.30 -17.10
C PRO A 201 -14.17 26.84 -18.00
N ASP A 202 -14.00 25.67 -18.62
CA ASP A 202 -15.10 24.95 -19.28
C ASP A 202 -16.34 24.97 -18.36
N PRO A 203 -17.55 25.23 -18.91
CA PRO A 203 -18.77 25.28 -18.12
C PRO A 203 -19.12 23.87 -17.64
N VAL A 204 -18.52 23.48 -16.51
CA VAL A 204 -18.74 22.19 -15.85
C VAL A 204 -20.25 22.03 -15.64
N PRO A 205 -20.90 20.99 -16.19
CA PRO A 205 -22.30 20.75 -15.90
C PRO A 205 -22.41 20.56 -14.39
N VAL A 206 -23.30 21.31 -13.74
CA VAL A 206 -23.46 21.31 -12.28
C VAL A 206 -24.21 20.04 -11.84
N VAL A 207 -23.54 18.90 -12.02
CA VAL A 207 -23.76 17.72 -11.19
C VAL A 207 -23.53 18.20 -9.76
N PRO A 208 -24.53 18.11 -8.86
CA PRO A 208 -24.30 18.51 -7.47
C PRO A 208 -23.13 17.68 -6.96
N VAL A 209 -22.14 18.34 -6.34
CA VAL A 209 -21.05 17.64 -5.66
C VAL A 209 -21.71 16.88 -4.51
N ALA A 210 -22.01 15.61 -4.76
CA ALA A 210 -22.29 14.66 -3.70
C ALA A 210 -21.07 14.71 -2.80
N ALA A 211 -21.25 15.26 -1.59
CA ALA A 211 -20.21 15.21 -0.59
C ALA A 211 -19.87 13.73 -0.40
N GLN A 212 -18.65 13.35 -0.80
CA GLN A 212 -18.08 12.09 -0.38
C GLN A 212 -17.99 12.20 1.14
N ALA A 213 -18.97 11.62 1.82
CA ALA A 213 -19.08 11.72 3.25
C ALA A 213 -17.77 11.22 3.85
N ALA A 214 -17.21 11.98 4.80
CA ALA A 214 -16.14 11.45 5.62
C ALA A 214 -16.66 10.12 6.21
N PRO A 215 -15.95 8.99 6.01
CA PRO A 215 -16.48 7.68 6.34
C PRO A 215 -16.85 7.66 7.82
N THR A 216 -18.15 7.47 8.09
CA THR A 216 -18.74 7.65 9.41
C THR A 216 -18.05 6.75 10.44
N ILE A 217 -17.81 7.33 11.62
CA ILE A 217 -17.24 6.64 12.77
C ILE A 217 -18.30 5.63 13.30
N ASP A 218 -17.84 4.60 14.04
CA ASP A 218 -18.66 3.66 14.85
C ASP A 218 -19.46 2.53 14.15
N GLN A 219 -18.99 1.95 13.03
CA GLN A 219 -19.46 0.62 12.56
C GLN A 219 -18.37 -0.40 12.14
N ASP A 220 -17.09 -0.11 12.36
CA ASP A 220 -15.96 -1.02 12.01
C ASP A 220 -15.43 -1.81 13.24
N GLU A 221 -16.26 -1.95 14.29
CA GLU A 221 -16.00 -2.87 15.41
C GLU A 221 -16.24 -4.32 14.96
N PRO A 222 -15.29 -5.25 15.21
CA PRO A 222 -15.43 -6.64 14.81
C PRO A 222 -16.63 -7.26 15.51
N SER A 223 -17.49 -7.95 14.77
CA SER A 223 -18.79 -8.38 15.27
C SER A 223 -19.07 -9.83 14.92
N LEU A 224 -18.87 -10.70 15.93
CA LEU A 224 -19.29 -12.10 15.88
C LEU A 224 -20.75 -12.19 15.43
N GLY A 225 -20.94 -12.67 14.21
CA GLY A 225 -22.22 -12.92 13.59
C GLY A 225 -22.72 -14.33 13.90
N ASP A 226 -23.39 -14.91 12.93
CA ASP A 226 -23.79 -16.31 12.96
C ASP A 226 -22.59 -17.23 12.70
N PHE A 227 -22.74 -18.52 13.01
CA PHE A 227 -21.77 -19.54 12.63
C PHE A 227 -22.09 -19.98 11.21
N ASP A 228 -21.40 -19.39 10.23
CA ASP A 228 -21.63 -19.57 8.80
C ASP A 228 -20.40 -20.16 8.07
N ASP A 229 -20.53 -20.34 6.75
CA ASP A 229 -19.48 -20.90 5.90
C ASP A 229 -18.22 -20.00 5.85
N ALA A 230 -18.35 -18.70 6.16
CA ALA A 230 -17.22 -17.77 6.22
C ALA A 230 -16.48 -17.86 7.57
N PHE A 231 -17.21 -18.01 8.68
CA PHE A 231 -16.63 -18.31 9.99
C PHE A 231 -15.92 -19.66 9.97
N THR A 232 -16.58 -20.70 9.44
CA THR A 232 -16.07 -22.08 9.44
C THR A 232 -14.77 -22.18 8.62
N TRP A 233 -14.76 -21.66 7.40
CA TRP A 233 -13.54 -21.58 6.59
C TRP A 233 -12.43 -20.74 7.24
N SER A 234 -12.77 -19.62 7.89
CA SER A 234 -11.76 -18.79 8.58
C SER A 234 -11.16 -19.51 9.79
N ALA A 235 -11.95 -20.35 10.46
CA ALA A 235 -11.50 -21.21 11.54
C ALA A 235 -10.56 -22.33 11.02
N GLU A 236 -10.94 -23.02 9.94
CA GLU A 236 -10.12 -24.03 9.27
C GLU A 236 -8.74 -23.49 8.86
N VAL A 237 -8.69 -22.30 8.24
CA VAL A 237 -7.42 -21.66 7.83
C VAL A 237 -6.52 -21.38 9.03
N LEU A 238 -7.05 -20.94 10.16
CA LEU A 238 -6.28 -20.69 11.38
C LEU A 238 -5.84 -21.99 12.07
N ALA A 239 -6.70 -23.01 12.09
CA ALA A 239 -6.35 -24.35 12.57
C ALA A 239 -5.22 -24.98 11.74
N ALA A 240 -5.27 -24.85 10.41
CA ALA A 240 -4.24 -25.32 9.50
C ALA A 240 -2.91 -24.53 9.58
N GLN A 241 -2.92 -23.34 10.18
CA GLN A 241 -1.71 -22.60 10.60
C GLN A 241 -1.17 -23.05 11.98
N GLY A 242 -1.79 -24.04 12.63
CA GLY A 242 -1.41 -24.51 13.96
C GLY A 242 -1.86 -23.60 15.10
N ARG A 243 -2.80 -22.68 14.89
CA ARG A 243 -3.36 -21.85 15.97
C ARG A 243 -4.29 -22.69 16.84
N SER A 244 -4.21 -22.53 18.16
CA SER A 244 -5.24 -23.09 19.04
C SER A 244 -6.50 -22.23 19.03
N ALA A 245 -7.67 -22.84 19.24
CA ALA A 245 -8.95 -22.13 19.37
C ALA A 245 -8.94 -21.08 20.51
N GLU A 246 -7.97 -21.14 21.42
CA GLU A 246 -7.78 -20.15 22.48
C GLU A 246 -7.02 -18.88 22.03
N GLN A 247 -6.10 -19.02 21.08
CA GLN A 247 -5.25 -17.94 20.57
C GLN A 247 -5.94 -17.07 19.51
N VAL A 248 -7.12 -17.46 19.07
CA VAL A 248 -7.82 -16.87 17.91
C VAL A 248 -8.66 -15.67 18.34
N THR A 249 -8.51 -14.57 17.62
CA THR A 249 -9.29 -13.35 17.83
C THR A 249 -10.40 -13.20 16.80
N LEU A 250 -11.48 -12.53 17.20
CA LEU A 250 -12.54 -12.13 16.27
C LEU A 250 -12.02 -11.22 15.15
N GLU A 251 -11.01 -10.39 15.40
CA GLU A 251 -10.36 -9.56 14.38
C GLU A 251 -9.57 -10.36 13.33
N GLU A 252 -9.28 -11.64 13.55
CA GLU A 252 -8.67 -12.52 12.55
C GLU A 252 -9.73 -13.23 11.72
N ILE A 253 -10.80 -13.74 12.36
CA ILE A 253 -11.96 -14.30 11.66
C ILE A 253 -12.63 -13.27 10.74
N ASP A 254 -12.97 -12.09 11.28
CA ASP A 254 -13.60 -10.99 10.53
C ASP A 254 -12.68 -10.44 9.41
N TRP A 255 -11.36 -10.67 9.49
CA TRP A 255 -10.40 -10.32 8.44
C TRP A 255 -10.33 -11.40 7.36
N LEU A 256 -10.25 -12.67 7.74
CA LEU A 256 -10.20 -13.80 6.81
C LEU A 256 -11.49 -13.88 5.98
N GLY A 257 -12.65 -13.68 6.61
CA GLY A 257 -13.93 -13.53 5.90
C GLY A 257 -13.90 -12.40 4.86
N ARG A 258 -13.39 -11.21 5.24
CA ARG A 258 -13.18 -10.08 4.31
C ARG A 258 -12.17 -10.40 3.20
N LEU A 259 -11.12 -11.18 3.46
CA LEU A 259 -10.12 -11.57 2.47
C LEU A 259 -10.69 -12.56 1.45
N ARG A 260 -11.43 -13.59 1.89
CA ARG A 260 -12.15 -14.55 1.03
C ARG A 260 -13.22 -13.84 0.19
N GLN A 261 -14.00 -12.96 0.80
CA GLN A 261 -15.00 -12.14 0.11
C GLN A 261 -14.36 -11.16 -0.87
N GLY A 262 -13.21 -10.58 -0.51
CA GLY A 262 -12.50 -9.64 -1.38
C GLY A 262 -11.97 -10.31 -2.64
N LEU A 263 -11.37 -11.49 -2.48
CA LEU A 263 -10.85 -12.30 -3.59
C LEU A 263 -11.96 -13.03 -4.39
N GLU A 264 -13.23 -12.99 -3.98
CA GLU A 264 -14.37 -13.70 -4.59
C GLU A 264 -14.42 -13.57 -6.13
N LYS A 265 -14.22 -12.38 -6.68
CA LYS A 265 -14.24 -12.15 -8.15
C LYS A 265 -13.08 -12.83 -8.88
N THR A 266 -11.92 -12.93 -8.23
CA THR A 266 -10.76 -13.67 -8.76
C THR A 266 -11.01 -15.18 -8.60
N ARG A 267 -11.52 -15.58 -7.43
CA ARG A 267 -11.81 -16.98 -7.07
C ARG A 267 -12.88 -17.60 -7.97
N GLN A 268 -13.97 -16.91 -8.27
CA GLN A 268 -14.99 -17.37 -9.24
C GLN A 268 -14.44 -17.54 -10.65
N GLY A 269 -13.49 -16.68 -11.08
CA GLY A 269 -12.87 -16.81 -12.39
C GLY A 269 -11.81 -17.91 -12.47
N PHE A 270 -11.18 -18.25 -11.34
CA PHE A 270 -10.06 -19.19 -11.25
C PHE A 270 -10.48 -20.58 -10.76
N VAL A 271 -11.08 -20.67 -9.58
CA VAL A 271 -11.44 -21.95 -8.91
C VAL A 271 -12.57 -22.68 -9.63
N THR A 272 -13.53 -21.97 -10.24
CA THR A 272 -14.55 -22.64 -11.06
C THR A 272 -13.92 -23.33 -12.26
N GLY A 273 -13.03 -22.66 -13.00
CA GLY A 273 -12.28 -23.30 -14.10
C GLY A 273 -11.34 -24.39 -13.61
N LEU A 274 -10.68 -24.20 -12.46
CA LEU A 274 -9.80 -25.22 -11.87
C LEU A 274 -10.56 -26.51 -11.54
N LEU A 275 -11.75 -26.39 -10.93
CA LEU A 275 -12.58 -27.54 -10.57
C LEU A 275 -13.26 -28.18 -11.79
N GLU A 276 -13.68 -27.36 -12.77
CA GLU A 276 -14.21 -27.86 -14.06
C GLU A 276 -13.16 -28.64 -14.87
N ASN A 277 -11.88 -28.28 -14.75
CA ASN A 277 -10.80 -28.84 -15.56
C ASN A 277 -9.98 -29.93 -14.86
N LEU A 278 -9.87 -29.95 -13.52
CA LEU A 278 -9.29 -31.09 -12.79
C LEU A 278 -10.29 -32.24 -12.64
N GLY A 279 -11.56 -31.93 -12.33
CA GLY A 279 -12.60 -32.95 -12.12
C GLY A 279 -12.18 -34.04 -11.12
N ASP A 280 -12.45 -35.30 -11.50
CA ASP A 280 -11.96 -36.51 -10.81
C ASP A 280 -10.68 -37.09 -11.44
N ASP A 281 -10.14 -36.47 -12.51
CA ASP A 281 -9.06 -37.04 -13.33
C ASP A 281 -7.66 -36.57 -12.85
N PRO A 282 -6.64 -37.45 -12.79
CA PRO A 282 -5.27 -37.07 -12.43
C PRO A 282 -4.70 -35.98 -13.34
N LEU A 283 -3.76 -35.17 -12.82
CA LEU A 283 -3.16 -34.07 -13.58
C LEU A 283 -2.58 -34.53 -14.94
N THR A 284 -3.08 -33.95 -16.03
CA THR A 284 -2.59 -34.17 -17.41
C THR A 284 -1.96 -32.90 -17.98
N PRO A 285 -1.20 -32.98 -19.10
CA PRO A 285 -0.67 -31.79 -19.78
C PRO A 285 -1.76 -30.80 -20.21
N GLU A 286 -2.92 -31.30 -20.66
CA GLU A 286 -4.07 -30.47 -21.06
C GLU A 286 -4.59 -29.63 -19.88
N VAL A 287 -4.67 -30.22 -18.68
CA VAL A 287 -5.07 -29.52 -17.45
C VAL A 287 -4.08 -28.38 -17.11
N LEU A 288 -2.80 -28.52 -17.46
CA LEU A 288 -1.80 -27.48 -17.24
C LEU A 288 -1.89 -26.31 -18.25
N ASP A 289 -2.21 -26.58 -19.51
CA ASP A 289 -2.40 -25.53 -20.52
C ASP A 289 -3.68 -24.71 -20.24
N ASP A 290 -4.70 -25.34 -19.65
CA ASP A 290 -5.87 -24.66 -19.09
C ASP A 290 -5.53 -23.87 -17.81
N LEU A 291 -4.70 -24.42 -16.91
CA LEU A 291 -4.22 -23.70 -15.72
C LEU A 291 -3.36 -22.47 -16.09
N GLU A 292 -2.55 -22.54 -17.14
CA GLU A 292 -1.86 -21.40 -17.75
C GLU A 292 -2.86 -20.30 -18.13
N SER A 293 -3.91 -20.70 -18.84
CA SER A 293 -4.99 -19.81 -19.30
C SER A 293 -5.80 -19.18 -18.15
N LEU A 294 -5.89 -19.84 -16.99
CA LEU A 294 -6.51 -19.31 -15.77
C LEU A 294 -5.59 -18.35 -15.01
N LEU A 295 -4.31 -18.70 -14.84
CA LEU A 295 -3.30 -17.87 -14.15
C LEU A 295 -3.08 -16.54 -14.90
N LEU A 296 -2.89 -16.59 -16.22
CA LEU A 296 -2.72 -15.39 -17.05
C LEU A 296 -3.98 -14.50 -17.04
N ARG A 297 -5.18 -15.09 -17.03
CA ARG A 297 -6.46 -14.37 -16.92
C ARG A 297 -6.63 -13.66 -15.57
N ALA A 298 -6.06 -14.21 -14.50
CA ALA A 298 -6.04 -13.62 -13.16
C ALA A 298 -4.98 -12.51 -12.98
N ASP A 299 -4.28 -12.08 -14.04
CA ASP A 299 -3.15 -11.13 -14.03
C ASP A 299 -1.89 -11.66 -13.28
N ALA A 300 -1.72 -13.00 -13.17
CA ALA A 300 -0.55 -13.61 -12.51
C ALA A 300 0.79 -13.27 -13.17
N GLY A 301 0.79 -13.03 -14.49
CA GLY A 301 1.98 -12.74 -15.27
C GLY A 301 2.68 -14.00 -15.80
N VAL A 302 3.34 -13.85 -16.95
CA VAL A 302 3.96 -14.96 -17.69
C VAL A 302 5.01 -15.65 -16.83
N GLN A 303 5.97 -14.91 -16.28
CA GLN A 303 7.08 -15.49 -15.50
C GLN A 303 6.59 -16.27 -14.27
N ALA A 304 5.61 -15.77 -13.51
CA ALA A 304 5.00 -16.50 -12.39
C ALA A 304 4.30 -17.78 -12.85
N THR A 305 3.60 -17.69 -13.97
CA THR A 305 2.83 -18.80 -14.54
C THR A 305 3.77 -19.91 -15.01
N ASP A 306 4.81 -19.57 -15.79
CA ASP A 306 5.86 -20.49 -16.23
C ASP A 306 6.50 -21.22 -15.04
N GLN A 307 6.89 -20.47 -13.99
CA GLN A 307 7.53 -21.02 -12.80
C GLN A 307 6.65 -22.04 -12.06
N VAL A 308 5.35 -21.76 -11.92
CA VAL A 308 4.39 -22.66 -11.24
C VAL A 308 4.10 -23.89 -12.10
N LEU A 309 3.91 -23.71 -13.41
CA LEU A 309 3.61 -24.79 -14.34
C LEU A 309 4.79 -25.73 -14.54
N ASP A 310 6.03 -25.24 -14.64
CA ASP A 310 7.19 -26.11 -14.82
C ASP A 310 7.48 -26.97 -13.59
N ALA A 311 7.18 -26.47 -12.37
CA ALA A 311 7.20 -27.28 -11.15
C ALA A 311 6.11 -28.37 -11.14
N LEU A 312 4.90 -28.06 -11.62
CA LEU A 312 3.82 -29.05 -11.81
C LEU A 312 4.18 -30.10 -12.87
N ARG A 313 4.70 -29.67 -14.03
CA ARG A 313 5.22 -30.53 -15.09
C ARG A 313 6.30 -31.46 -14.56
N GLN A 314 7.22 -30.99 -13.70
CA GLN A 314 8.21 -31.86 -13.08
C GLN A 314 7.56 -32.93 -12.19
N ARG A 315 6.67 -32.56 -11.26
CA ARG A 315 6.03 -33.53 -10.35
C ARG A 315 5.25 -34.61 -11.10
N MET A 316 4.53 -34.24 -12.17
CA MET A 316 3.80 -35.17 -13.04
C MET A 316 4.70 -36.14 -13.83
N ASN A 317 5.94 -35.76 -14.12
CA ASN A 317 6.91 -36.66 -14.76
C ASN A 317 7.54 -37.65 -13.75
N GLU A 318 7.46 -37.35 -12.45
CA GLU A 318 8.00 -38.19 -11.36
C GLU A 318 6.95 -39.18 -10.82
N GLN A 319 5.69 -38.76 -10.69
CA GLN A 319 4.57 -39.60 -10.26
C GLN A 319 3.23 -39.17 -10.89
N VAL A 320 2.25 -40.08 -10.91
CA VAL A 320 0.84 -39.71 -11.13
C VAL A 320 0.37 -38.92 -9.90
N VAL A 321 -0.33 -37.80 -10.13
CA VAL A 321 -0.79 -36.87 -9.09
C VAL A 321 -2.32 -36.80 -9.13
N ASP A 322 -2.97 -37.29 -8.08
CA ASP A 322 -4.43 -37.23 -7.92
C ASP A 322 -4.93 -35.78 -7.77
N PRO A 323 -6.19 -35.44 -8.12
CA PRO A 323 -6.69 -34.07 -8.12
C PRO A 323 -6.45 -33.29 -6.82
N SER A 324 -6.68 -33.93 -5.67
CA SER A 324 -6.49 -33.34 -4.33
C SER A 324 -5.01 -33.10 -4.01
N GLU A 325 -4.12 -34.00 -4.43
CA GLU A 325 -2.67 -33.80 -4.30
C GLU A 325 -2.19 -32.68 -5.24
N GLY A 326 -2.77 -32.58 -6.44
CA GLY A 326 -2.50 -31.51 -7.40
C GLY A 326 -2.85 -30.13 -6.87
N ILE A 327 -4.03 -29.97 -6.26
CA ILE A 327 -4.45 -28.72 -5.61
C ILE A 327 -3.54 -28.39 -4.42
N ARG A 328 -3.18 -29.39 -3.59
CA ARG A 328 -2.23 -29.21 -2.48
C ARG A 328 -0.87 -28.73 -2.97
N PHE A 329 -0.33 -29.32 -4.05
CA PHE A 329 0.96 -28.94 -4.59
C PHE A 329 0.93 -27.59 -5.32
N LEU A 330 -0.17 -27.25 -6.01
CA LEU A 330 -0.39 -25.89 -6.55
C LEU A 330 -0.38 -24.84 -5.42
N LYS A 331 -1.06 -25.11 -4.29
CA LYS A 331 -1.01 -24.27 -3.09
C LYS A 331 0.41 -24.14 -2.53
N GLU A 332 1.24 -25.18 -2.61
CA GLU A 332 2.66 -25.13 -2.22
C GLU A 332 3.46 -24.22 -3.16
N GLN A 333 3.40 -24.43 -4.48
CA GLN A 333 4.17 -23.64 -5.45
C GLN A 333 3.77 -22.15 -5.46
N LEU A 334 2.49 -21.83 -5.28
CA LEU A 334 2.03 -20.44 -5.16
C LEU A 334 2.56 -19.78 -3.87
N ARG A 335 2.61 -20.50 -2.75
CA ARG A 335 3.16 -19.97 -1.48
C ARG A 335 4.67 -19.78 -1.58
N ASP A 336 5.42 -20.75 -2.08
CA ASP A 336 6.87 -20.63 -2.23
C ASP A 336 7.28 -19.48 -3.16
N LEU A 337 6.55 -19.26 -4.26
CA LEU A 337 6.76 -18.11 -5.14
C LEU A 337 6.52 -16.77 -4.42
N LEU A 338 5.45 -16.66 -3.62
CA LEU A 338 5.13 -15.46 -2.85
C LEU A 338 6.14 -15.20 -1.71
N ASP A 339 6.71 -16.27 -1.15
CA ASP A 339 7.68 -16.22 -0.06
C ASP A 339 9.13 -16.00 -0.52
N GLU A 340 9.54 -16.34 -1.75
CA GLU A 340 10.92 -16.18 -2.25
C GLU A 340 11.49 -14.78 -1.94
N PRO A 341 10.78 -13.66 -2.25
CA PRO A 341 11.29 -12.31 -1.94
C PRO A 341 11.26 -11.99 -0.44
N MET A 342 10.40 -12.65 0.33
CA MET A 342 10.27 -12.45 1.78
C MET A 342 11.45 -13.10 2.50
N LYS A 343 11.69 -14.39 2.20
CA LYS A 343 12.87 -15.19 2.58
C LYS A 343 14.17 -14.46 2.20
N ALA A 344 14.26 -13.92 0.97
CA ALA A 344 15.42 -13.14 0.51
C ALA A 344 15.62 -11.79 1.24
N SER A 345 14.57 -11.20 1.82
CA SER A 345 14.65 -9.96 2.59
C SER A 345 15.10 -10.15 4.05
N ALA A 346 15.14 -11.39 4.55
CA ALA A 346 15.43 -11.76 5.94
C ALA A 346 14.56 -11.03 7.00
N VAL A 347 13.36 -10.58 6.60
CA VAL A 347 12.37 -9.91 7.45
C VAL A 347 11.00 -10.46 7.09
N ASP A 348 10.50 -11.43 7.86
CA ASP A 348 9.22 -12.10 7.58
C ASP A 348 8.01 -11.19 7.87
N LEU A 349 8.12 -10.34 8.89
CA LEU A 349 7.12 -9.36 9.28
C LEU A 349 7.74 -7.97 9.35
N LEU A 350 7.26 -7.05 8.51
CA LEU A 350 7.66 -5.64 8.60
C LEU A 350 6.84 -4.93 9.70
N ALA A 351 7.45 -4.77 10.86
CA ALA A 351 7.00 -3.91 11.96
C ALA A 351 8.08 -2.86 12.31
N PRO A 352 7.75 -1.73 12.95
CA PRO A 352 8.76 -0.73 13.32
C PRO A 352 9.73 -1.26 14.39
N GLN A 353 11.02 -1.05 14.20
CA GLN A 353 12.06 -1.42 15.17
C GLN A 353 12.01 -0.48 16.38
N ARG A 354 11.93 -1.03 17.60
CA ARG A 354 12.04 -0.24 18.83
C ARG A 354 13.45 0.34 18.99
N ASP A 355 13.58 1.38 19.83
CA ASP A 355 14.82 2.09 20.12
C ASP A 355 15.55 2.70 18.90
N ARG A 356 14.85 2.78 17.76
CA ARG A 356 15.36 3.25 16.47
C ARG A 356 14.28 4.03 15.73
N LEU A 357 14.65 5.12 15.05
CA LEU A 357 13.73 5.84 14.18
C LEU A 357 13.42 5.00 12.93
N ASN A 358 12.15 4.75 12.64
CA ASN A 358 11.71 4.12 11.41
C ASN A 358 11.17 5.20 10.46
N VAL A 359 11.49 5.12 9.17
CA VAL A 359 10.99 6.07 8.15
C VAL A 359 10.46 5.29 6.97
N TRP A 360 9.15 5.28 6.76
CA TRP A 360 8.49 4.51 5.69
C TRP A 360 7.91 5.46 4.64
N LEU A 361 8.43 5.37 3.41
CA LEU A 361 8.01 6.18 2.27
C LEU A 361 6.97 5.41 1.46
N LEU A 362 5.76 5.97 1.28
CA LEU A 362 4.76 5.37 0.40
C LEU A 362 4.88 5.93 -1.01
N VAL A 363 5.26 5.08 -1.96
CA VAL A 363 5.56 5.45 -3.36
C VAL A 363 4.62 4.69 -4.31
N GLY A 364 4.30 5.29 -5.45
CA GLY A 364 3.37 4.70 -6.43
C GLY A 364 2.55 5.75 -7.17
N VAL A 365 1.84 5.33 -8.23
CA VAL A 365 1.08 6.25 -9.10
C VAL A 365 -0.13 6.88 -8.39
N ASN A 366 -0.78 7.85 -9.02
CA ASN A 366 -1.99 8.47 -8.46
C ASN A 366 -3.17 7.48 -8.46
N GLY A 367 -4.06 7.57 -7.46
CA GLY A 367 -5.28 6.76 -7.38
C GLY A 367 -5.13 5.38 -6.71
N VAL A 368 -3.91 4.86 -6.53
CA VAL A 368 -3.63 3.54 -5.92
C VAL A 368 -3.81 3.47 -4.40
N GLY A 369 -4.36 4.51 -3.77
CA GLY A 369 -4.64 4.51 -2.33
C GLY A 369 -3.44 4.75 -1.40
N LYS A 370 -2.38 5.44 -1.84
CA LYS A 370 -1.23 5.80 -0.98
C LYS A 370 -1.63 6.46 0.33
N THR A 371 -2.28 7.63 0.26
CA THR A 371 -2.76 8.41 1.41
C THR A 371 -3.66 7.59 2.33
N THR A 372 -4.54 6.74 1.76
CA THR A 372 -5.41 5.81 2.51
C THR A 372 -4.59 4.74 3.24
N THR A 373 -3.62 4.13 2.55
CA THR A 373 -2.70 3.13 3.13
C THR A 373 -1.90 3.73 4.28
N LEU A 374 -1.41 4.95 4.10
CA LEU A 374 -0.68 5.70 5.13
C LEU A 374 -1.53 5.94 6.37
N GLY A 375 -2.80 6.36 6.21
CA GLY A 375 -3.73 6.51 7.33
C GLY A 375 -4.03 5.20 8.06
N LYS A 376 -4.21 4.09 7.32
CA LYS A 376 -4.39 2.76 7.92
C LYS A 376 -3.13 2.28 8.67
N LEU A 377 -1.93 2.52 8.13
CA LEU A 377 -0.66 2.23 8.80
C LEU A 377 -0.43 3.10 10.05
N ALA A 378 -0.85 4.36 10.02
CA ALA A 378 -0.80 5.27 11.18
C ALA A 378 -1.66 4.75 12.34
N ASN A 379 -2.90 4.37 12.06
CA ASN A 379 -3.79 3.70 13.02
C ASN A 379 -3.21 2.35 13.50
N LEU A 380 -2.63 1.53 12.62
CA LEU A 380 -2.02 0.26 13.02
C LEU A 380 -0.82 0.47 13.97
N ALA A 381 -0.05 1.55 13.80
CA ALA A 381 1.04 1.92 14.71
C ALA A 381 0.53 2.30 16.10
N VAL A 382 -0.44 3.21 16.19
CA VAL A 382 -1.02 3.62 17.48
C VAL A 382 -1.67 2.43 18.20
N ARG A 383 -2.43 1.59 17.49
CA ARG A 383 -3.01 0.35 18.04
C ARG A 383 -1.96 -0.65 18.51
N SER A 384 -0.79 -0.69 17.87
CA SER A 384 0.35 -1.54 18.25
C SER A 384 1.28 -0.89 19.29
N GLY A 385 0.87 0.21 19.92
CA GLY A 385 1.66 0.91 20.94
C GLY A 385 2.93 1.57 20.42
N TYR A 386 2.98 1.96 19.15
CA TYR A 386 4.04 2.78 18.56
C TYR A 386 3.60 4.22 18.43
N SER A 387 4.51 5.14 18.74
CA SER A 387 4.32 6.56 18.42
C SER A 387 4.63 6.79 16.94
N ALA A 388 3.71 7.48 16.26
CA ALA A 388 3.82 7.79 14.83
C ALA A 388 3.83 9.30 14.58
N LEU A 389 4.36 9.70 13.43
CA LEU A 389 4.28 11.04 12.86
C LEU A 389 4.16 10.94 11.34
N ILE A 390 3.41 11.84 10.72
CA ILE A 390 3.19 11.83 9.26
C ILE A 390 3.86 13.04 8.61
N ALA A 391 4.52 12.84 7.48
CA ALA A 391 5.01 13.90 6.59
C ALA A 391 4.13 13.97 5.32
N ALA A 392 3.40 15.06 5.15
CA ALA A 392 2.52 15.28 4.00
C ALA A 392 3.31 15.86 2.80
N ALA A 393 4.03 15.01 2.07
CA ALA A 393 4.99 15.43 1.04
C ALA A 393 4.43 15.45 -0.41
N ASP A 394 3.17 15.07 -0.67
CA ASP A 394 2.45 15.39 -1.94
C ASP A 394 2.03 16.87 -1.98
N THR A 395 3.02 17.78 -1.86
CA THR A 395 2.83 19.24 -1.73
C THR A 395 2.25 19.91 -2.99
N PHE A 396 2.27 19.21 -4.13
CA PHE A 396 1.62 19.64 -5.37
C PHE A 396 0.09 19.56 -5.25
N ARG A 397 -0.45 18.65 -4.41
CA ARG A 397 -1.90 18.47 -4.23
C ARG A 397 -2.31 19.03 -2.86
N ALA A 398 -2.78 20.27 -2.84
CA ALA A 398 -3.36 20.88 -1.62
C ALA A 398 -4.46 20.00 -0.97
N ALA A 399 -5.30 19.35 -1.78
CA ALA A 399 -6.30 18.40 -1.31
C ALA A 399 -5.72 17.08 -0.75
N ALA A 400 -4.49 16.69 -1.15
CA ALA A 400 -3.80 15.55 -0.56
C ALA A 400 -3.30 15.88 0.85
N VAL A 401 -2.72 17.07 1.05
CA VAL A 401 -2.32 17.55 2.39
C VAL A 401 -3.52 17.58 3.33
N GLN A 402 -4.68 18.07 2.88
CA GLN A 402 -5.93 18.03 3.64
C GLN A 402 -6.42 16.60 3.91
N GLN A 403 -6.32 15.69 2.93
CA GLN A 403 -6.67 14.28 3.11
C GLN A 403 -5.74 13.58 4.12
N VAL A 404 -4.44 13.90 4.11
CA VAL A 404 -3.47 13.43 5.10
C VAL A 404 -3.79 13.96 6.51
N GLN A 405 -4.16 15.23 6.63
CA GLN A 405 -4.59 15.83 7.91
C GLN A 405 -5.80 15.08 8.50
N VAL A 406 -6.85 14.85 7.70
CA VAL A 406 -8.03 14.06 8.13
C VAL A 406 -7.65 12.64 8.56
N TRP A 407 -6.67 11.98 7.91
CA TRP A 407 -6.18 10.67 8.34
C TRP A 407 -5.33 10.72 9.62
N GLY A 408 -4.57 11.79 9.84
CA GLY A 408 -3.84 12.03 11.09
C GLY A 408 -4.79 12.24 12.25
N ASP A 409 -5.75 13.17 12.11
CA ASP A 409 -6.80 13.45 13.10
C ASP A 409 -7.62 12.18 13.42
N ARG A 410 -7.96 11.37 12.40
CA ARG A 410 -8.68 10.09 12.58
C ARG A 410 -7.87 9.01 13.30
N SER A 411 -6.55 9.11 13.32
CA SER A 411 -5.64 8.11 13.90
C SER A 411 -4.96 8.57 15.20
N ASP A 412 -5.23 9.79 15.66
CA ASP A 412 -4.47 10.51 16.71
C ASP A 412 -2.95 10.59 16.42
N VAL A 413 -2.60 10.88 15.15
CA VAL A 413 -1.21 10.95 14.68
C VAL A 413 -0.88 12.36 14.15
N PRO A 414 0.14 13.04 14.70
CA PRO A 414 0.52 14.40 14.28
C PRO A 414 1.04 14.45 12.85
N VAL A 415 0.52 15.40 12.07
CA VAL A 415 0.92 15.66 10.67
C VAL A 415 1.84 16.88 10.58
N VAL A 416 2.98 16.70 9.94
CA VAL A 416 3.88 17.77 9.49
C VAL A 416 3.61 18.05 8.01
N ALA A 417 3.24 19.30 7.73
CA ALA A 417 2.92 19.80 6.39
C ALA A 417 3.37 21.26 6.28
N ASN A 418 3.80 21.68 5.08
CA ASN A 418 4.05 23.09 4.80
C ASN A 418 2.73 23.74 4.30
N PRO A 419 2.29 24.89 4.85
CA PRO A 419 1.08 25.57 4.42
C PRO A 419 1.18 26.21 3.01
N SER A 420 2.37 26.25 2.41
CA SER A 420 2.59 26.79 1.06
C SER A 420 2.38 25.71 0.00
N ALA A 421 1.48 25.94 -0.96
CA ALA A 421 1.36 25.09 -2.14
C ALA A 421 2.67 25.08 -2.94
N ASN A 422 3.04 23.92 -3.50
CA ASN A 422 4.34 23.68 -4.16
C ASN A 422 5.58 23.90 -3.27
N ALA A 423 5.45 23.78 -1.95
CA ALA A 423 6.61 23.66 -1.06
C ALA A 423 7.47 22.44 -1.42
N ASP A 424 8.77 22.50 -1.13
CA ASP A 424 9.71 21.42 -1.39
C ASP A 424 9.37 20.14 -0.57
N PRO A 425 9.00 19.01 -1.20
CA PRO A 425 8.69 17.76 -0.50
C PRO A 425 9.81 17.29 0.43
N ALA A 426 11.06 17.50 0.03
CA ALA A 426 12.23 17.14 0.83
C ALA A 426 12.43 18.05 2.06
N ALA A 427 11.87 19.26 2.06
CA ALA A 427 11.85 20.13 3.24
C ALA A 427 10.79 19.69 4.26
N VAL A 428 9.60 19.25 3.80
CA VAL A 428 8.58 18.67 4.70
C VAL A 428 9.12 17.43 5.42
N VAL A 429 9.88 16.59 4.72
CA VAL A 429 10.54 15.41 5.32
C VAL A 429 11.70 15.79 6.25
N PHE A 430 12.44 16.87 5.95
CA PHE A 430 13.46 17.42 6.85
C PHE A 430 12.85 17.84 8.19
N ASP A 431 11.77 18.63 8.15
CA ASP A 431 11.07 19.10 9.34
C ASP A 431 10.42 17.95 10.12
N ALA A 432 9.86 16.96 9.41
CA ALA A 432 9.26 15.77 10.02
C ALA A 432 10.27 14.93 10.80
N ILE A 433 11.48 14.71 10.27
CA ILE A 433 12.54 13.96 10.97
C ILE A 433 13.06 14.75 12.18
N GLY A 434 13.15 16.09 12.09
CA GLY A 434 13.48 16.94 13.24
C GLY A 434 12.41 16.89 14.34
N ALA A 435 11.13 16.90 13.95
CA ALA A 435 10.00 16.77 14.87
C ALA A 435 9.96 15.38 15.53
N ALA A 436 10.17 14.31 14.75
CA ALA A 436 10.20 12.93 15.25
C ALA A 436 11.32 12.72 16.28
N ARG A 437 12.55 13.16 15.97
CA ARG A 437 13.69 13.06 16.90
C ARG A 437 13.52 13.87 18.17
N SER A 438 12.95 15.08 18.10
CA SER A 438 12.71 15.90 19.30
C SER A 438 11.57 15.39 20.18
N LYS A 439 10.67 14.55 19.64
CA LYS A 439 9.57 13.89 20.36
C LYS A 439 9.86 12.44 20.77
N GLY A 440 10.95 11.83 20.29
CA GLY A 440 11.25 10.41 20.51
C GLY A 440 10.31 9.46 19.74
N THR A 441 9.83 9.86 18.56
CA THR A 441 8.84 9.11 17.78
C THR A 441 9.42 7.85 17.13
N ASP A 442 8.74 6.70 17.28
CA ASP A 442 9.19 5.41 16.72
C ASP A 442 9.13 5.38 15.17
N LEU A 443 8.07 5.94 14.57
CA LEU A 443 7.75 5.80 13.14
C LEU A 443 7.39 7.13 12.46
N VAL A 444 8.03 7.42 11.33
CA VAL A 444 7.66 8.50 10.39
C VAL A 444 7.10 7.90 9.10
N LEU A 445 5.87 8.26 8.76
CA LEU A 445 5.19 7.87 7.52
C LEU A 445 5.23 9.03 6.52
N VAL A 446 5.69 8.82 5.29
CA VAL A 446 5.81 9.86 4.26
C VAL A 446 4.87 9.58 3.08
N ASP A 447 3.91 10.47 2.79
CA ASP A 447 3.07 10.42 1.58
C ASP A 447 3.75 11.20 0.45
N THR A 448 4.08 10.55 -0.68
CA THR A 448 4.78 11.23 -1.81
C THR A 448 3.83 11.53 -2.98
N ALA A 449 4.24 12.43 -3.87
CA ALA A 449 3.55 12.59 -5.15
C ALA A 449 3.54 11.28 -5.98
N GLY A 450 2.52 11.10 -6.83
CA GLY A 450 2.35 9.92 -7.71
C GLY A 450 2.22 10.24 -9.20
N ARG A 451 2.76 11.39 -9.62
CA ARG A 451 2.61 11.97 -10.97
C ARG A 451 3.54 11.33 -12.01
N LEU A 452 3.30 10.05 -12.35
CA LEU A 452 4.12 9.30 -13.30
C LEU A 452 4.17 9.93 -14.71
N GLN A 453 3.25 10.83 -15.07
CA GLN A 453 3.34 11.59 -16.32
C GLN A 453 4.55 12.54 -16.38
N THR A 454 5.03 13.03 -15.22
CA THR A 454 6.22 13.89 -15.08
C THR A 454 7.41 13.08 -14.55
N LYS A 455 7.75 11.98 -15.23
CA LYS A 455 8.71 10.95 -14.76
C LYS A 455 9.99 11.53 -14.17
N HIS A 456 10.70 12.38 -14.93
CA HIS A 456 12.04 12.84 -14.56
C HIS A 456 12.04 13.60 -13.23
N ASN A 457 11.20 14.64 -13.12
CA ASN A 457 11.08 15.48 -11.93
C ASN A 457 10.68 14.66 -10.69
N LEU A 458 9.77 13.68 -10.87
CA LEU A 458 9.31 12.83 -9.76
C LEU A 458 10.39 11.83 -9.29
N MET A 459 11.26 11.34 -10.17
CA MET A 459 12.41 10.54 -9.73
C MET A 459 13.42 11.40 -8.96
N GLU A 460 13.70 12.62 -9.42
CA GLU A 460 14.58 13.56 -8.72
C GLU A 460 14.03 13.97 -7.34
N GLU A 461 12.72 14.16 -7.24
CA GLU A 461 12.00 14.42 -5.99
C GLU A 461 12.16 13.26 -4.99
N LEU A 462 11.90 12.02 -5.42
CA LEU A 462 12.03 10.81 -4.60
C LEU A 462 13.48 10.58 -4.16
N GLU A 463 14.45 10.70 -5.07
CA GLU A 463 15.86 10.59 -4.72
C GLU A 463 16.29 11.70 -3.75
N LYS A 464 15.79 12.93 -3.92
CA LYS A 464 16.09 14.05 -3.03
C LYS A 464 15.51 13.85 -1.64
N ILE A 465 14.29 13.32 -1.52
CA ILE A 465 13.71 12.89 -0.24
C ILE A 465 14.62 11.83 0.40
N ARG A 466 14.97 10.75 -0.33
CA ARG A 466 15.85 9.68 0.18
C ARG A 466 17.19 10.21 0.69
N ARG A 467 17.87 11.06 -0.10
CA ARG A 467 19.12 11.76 0.27
C ARG A 467 18.98 12.67 1.51
N VAL A 468 17.79 13.19 1.81
CA VAL A 468 17.52 13.94 3.05
C VAL A 468 17.35 13.00 4.24
N VAL A 469 16.63 11.89 4.08
CA VAL A 469 16.49 10.87 5.14
C VAL A 469 17.87 10.33 5.54
N ASP A 470 18.64 9.81 4.58
CA ASP A 470 19.95 9.17 4.81
C ASP A 470 20.98 10.13 5.43
N ARG A 471 20.88 11.44 5.13
CA ARG A 471 21.77 12.48 5.69
C ARG A 471 21.37 12.92 7.10
N LEU A 472 20.07 12.97 7.40
CA LEU A 472 19.59 13.38 8.72
C LEU A 472 19.69 12.25 9.73
N ALA A 473 19.16 11.08 9.36
CA ALA A 473 19.05 9.90 10.20
C ALA A 473 19.70 8.68 9.52
N PRO A 474 21.05 8.67 9.39
CA PRO A 474 21.78 7.51 8.86
C PRO A 474 21.60 6.24 9.72
N GLU A 475 21.18 6.40 10.98
CA GLU A 475 20.82 5.31 11.89
C GLU A 475 19.36 4.84 11.74
N ALA A 476 18.51 5.50 10.95
CA ALA A 476 17.11 5.11 10.79
C ALA A 476 16.94 3.77 10.07
N HIS A 477 15.80 3.10 10.28
CA HIS A 477 15.35 2.00 9.43
C HIS A 477 14.43 2.55 8.35
N VAL A 478 14.89 2.55 7.09
CA VAL A 478 14.22 3.27 6.00
C VAL A 478 13.64 2.30 4.98
N GLU A 479 12.32 2.20 4.95
CA GLU A 479 11.55 1.40 4.00
C GLU A 479 10.96 2.30 2.90
N SER A 480 10.95 1.80 1.66
CA SER A 480 10.28 2.43 0.52
C SER A 480 9.25 1.46 -0.01
N LEU A 481 7.99 1.65 0.39
CA LEU A 481 6.88 0.75 0.13
C LEU A 481 6.11 1.18 -1.13
N LEU A 482 6.09 0.30 -2.12
CA LEU A 482 5.36 0.51 -3.36
C LEU A 482 3.89 0.15 -3.18
N VAL A 483 3.00 1.14 -3.21
CA VAL A 483 1.56 0.92 -3.16
C VAL A 483 1.03 0.64 -4.57
N LEU A 484 0.38 -0.51 -4.74
CA LEU A 484 -0.22 -1.00 -5.98
C LEU A 484 -1.73 -1.14 -5.84
N ASP A 485 -2.43 -0.94 -6.95
CA ASP A 485 -3.86 -1.12 -7.09
C ASP A 485 -4.14 -2.44 -7.82
N ALA A 486 -4.77 -3.40 -7.15
CA ALA A 486 -5.03 -4.71 -7.72
C ALA A 486 -5.98 -4.65 -8.94
N SER A 487 -6.79 -3.60 -9.09
CA SER A 487 -7.61 -3.41 -10.30
C SER A 487 -6.77 -3.08 -11.55
N GLN A 488 -5.57 -2.53 -11.37
CA GLN A 488 -4.65 -2.22 -12.47
C GLN A 488 -3.82 -3.43 -12.93
N GLY A 489 -3.70 -4.46 -12.08
CA GLY A 489 -2.99 -5.71 -12.39
C GLY A 489 -1.55 -5.49 -12.87
N GLN A 490 -1.13 -6.31 -13.85
CA GLN A 490 0.16 -6.22 -14.55
C GLN A 490 0.52 -4.80 -15.02
N ASN A 491 -0.46 -4.00 -15.46
CA ASN A 491 -0.23 -2.65 -15.97
C ASN A 491 0.15 -1.66 -14.86
N GLY A 492 -0.42 -1.81 -13.67
CA GLY A 492 -0.05 -1.03 -12.49
C GLY A 492 1.38 -1.32 -12.06
N LEU A 493 1.75 -2.61 -12.00
CA LEU A 493 3.11 -3.05 -11.69
C LEU A 493 4.15 -2.48 -12.66
N LYS A 494 3.91 -2.61 -13.98
CA LYS A 494 4.84 -2.14 -15.02
C LYS A 494 4.98 -0.62 -15.06
N GLN A 495 3.95 0.13 -14.68
CA GLN A 495 4.03 1.57 -14.45
C GLN A 495 4.84 1.91 -13.19
N ALA A 496 4.61 1.19 -12.10
CA ALA A 496 5.20 1.45 -10.79
C ALA A 496 6.68 1.04 -10.69
N MET A 497 7.13 0.01 -11.42
CA MET A 497 8.54 -0.39 -11.48
C MET A 497 9.48 0.70 -12.02
N ALA A 498 8.95 1.74 -12.68
CA ALA A 498 9.72 2.93 -13.01
C ALA A 498 10.32 3.62 -11.77
N PHE A 499 9.66 3.54 -10.61
CA PHE A 499 10.13 4.16 -9.35
C PHE A 499 11.24 3.36 -8.65
N ALA A 500 11.47 2.09 -9.03
CA ALA A 500 12.26 1.14 -8.25
C ALA A 500 13.65 1.65 -7.85
N ARG A 501 14.38 2.26 -8.79
CA ARG A 501 15.74 2.77 -8.57
C ARG A 501 15.78 4.13 -7.86
N ALA A 502 14.79 4.99 -8.08
CA ALA A 502 14.77 6.35 -7.52
C ALA A 502 14.32 6.37 -6.05
N ALA A 503 13.36 5.52 -5.70
CA ALA A 503 12.89 5.37 -4.32
C ALA A 503 13.70 4.36 -3.50
N GLY A 504 14.43 3.43 -4.16
CA GLY A 504 15.09 2.31 -3.50
C GLY A 504 14.08 1.39 -2.82
N LEU A 505 13.14 0.84 -3.60
CA LEU A 505 12.00 0.07 -3.06
C LEU A 505 12.43 -1.16 -2.25
N THR A 506 11.78 -1.38 -1.12
CA THR A 506 12.07 -2.47 -0.16
C THR A 506 10.91 -3.45 0.02
N GLY A 507 9.72 -3.12 -0.48
CA GLY A 507 8.53 -3.97 -0.40
C GLY A 507 7.32 -3.37 -1.08
N VAL A 508 6.21 -4.11 -1.10
CA VAL A 508 4.96 -3.76 -1.80
C VAL A 508 3.76 -3.77 -0.86
N VAL A 509 2.79 -2.89 -1.10
CA VAL A 509 1.44 -2.94 -0.52
C VAL A 509 0.41 -3.09 -1.63
N ILE A 510 -0.40 -4.15 -1.61
CA ILE A 510 -1.45 -4.36 -2.61
C ILE A 510 -2.79 -3.92 -2.03
N THR A 511 -3.53 -3.08 -2.76
CA THR A 511 -4.80 -2.49 -2.32
C THR A 511 -5.96 -2.84 -3.27
N LYS A 512 -7.20 -2.69 -2.79
CA LYS A 512 -8.44 -2.88 -3.56
C LYS A 512 -8.64 -4.30 -4.11
N LEU A 513 -8.19 -5.31 -3.36
CA LEU A 513 -8.39 -6.73 -3.72
C LEU A 513 -9.89 -7.04 -3.89
N ASP A 514 -10.71 -6.48 -3.00
CA ASP A 514 -12.19 -6.46 -3.02
C ASP A 514 -12.83 -5.91 -4.31
N GLY A 515 -12.12 -5.04 -5.02
CA GLY A 515 -12.59 -4.46 -6.28
C GLY A 515 -12.60 -5.46 -7.44
N THR A 516 -11.71 -6.47 -7.45
CA THR A 516 -11.12 -6.96 -8.71
C THR A 516 -11.13 -8.48 -8.92
N ALA A 517 -11.13 -8.90 -10.19
CA ALA A 517 -10.86 -10.28 -10.62
C ALA A 517 -9.35 -10.55 -10.91
N ARG A 518 -8.49 -9.57 -10.61
CA ARG A 518 -7.05 -9.54 -10.97
C ARG A 518 -6.13 -9.79 -9.77
N GLY A 519 -6.59 -10.57 -8.79
CA GLY A 519 -5.85 -10.87 -7.56
C GLY A 519 -4.49 -11.55 -7.79
N GLY A 520 -4.31 -12.24 -8.93
CA GLY A 520 -3.05 -12.88 -9.31
C GLY A 520 -1.86 -11.94 -9.43
N VAL A 521 -2.06 -10.62 -9.51
CA VAL A 521 -0.98 -9.61 -9.53
C VAL A 521 0.02 -9.73 -8.36
N ALA A 522 -0.36 -10.36 -7.23
CA ALA A 522 0.57 -10.72 -6.16
C ALA A 522 1.72 -11.64 -6.64
N LEU A 523 1.42 -12.60 -7.51
CA LEU A 523 2.38 -13.53 -8.12
C LEU A 523 3.30 -12.78 -9.11
N ALA A 524 2.76 -11.81 -9.85
CA ALA A 524 3.52 -10.93 -10.73
C ALA A 524 4.50 -10.05 -9.94
N VAL A 525 4.09 -9.53 -8.78
CA VAL A 525 4.96 -8.77 -7.87
C VAL A 525 6.14 -9.62 -7.39
N ALA A 526 5.87 -10.84 -6.94
CA ALA A 526 6.91 -11.71 -6.41
C ALA A 526 7.92 -12.15 -7.51
N SER A 527 7.41 -12.54 -8.68
CA SER A 527 8.22 -13.01 -9.82
C SER A 527 8.97 -11.90 -10.57
N GLU A 528 8.27 -10.87 -11.08
CA GLU A 528 8.82 -9.84 -11.96
C GLU A 528 9.56 -8.74 -11.19
N ALA A 529 9.03 -8.31 -10.02
CA ALA A 529 9.63 -7.23 -9.24
C ALA A 529 10.59 -7.72 -8.15
N LYS A 530 10.45 -8.97 -7.70
CA LYS A 530 11.26 -9.59 -6.62
C LYS A 530 11.29 -8.74 -5.34
N LEU A 531 10.16 -8.11 -5.03
CA LEU A 531 9.93 -7.33 -3.81
C LEU A 531 8.95 -8.08 -2.89
N PRO A 532 9.21 -8.16 -1.57
CA PRO A 532 8.29 -8.79 -0.63
C PRO A 532 6.99 -7.98 -0.53
N ILE A 533 5.85 -8.65 -0.63
CA ILE A 533 4.56 -8.05 -0.28
C ILE A 533 4.54 -7.90 1.23
N ARG A 534 4.47 -6.67 1.72
CA ARG A 534 4.51 -6.33 3.15
C ARG A 534 3.10 -6.24 3.75
N PHE A 535 2.13 -5.71 3.00
CA PHE A 535 0.75 -5.52 3.44
C PHE A 535 -0.26 -5.76 2.31
N ILE A 536 -1.48 -6.14 2.68
CA ILE A 536 -2.63 -6.27 1.78
C ILE A 536 -3.86 -5.57 2.34
N GLY A 537 -4.62 -4.90 1.47
CA GLY A 537 -5.85 -4.17 1.79
C GLY A 537 -7.02 -4.64 0.93
N ALA A 538 -8.09 -5.09 1.58
CA ALA A 538 -9.29 -5.69 0.99
C ALA A 538 -10.58 -4.97 1.47
N GLY A 539 -10.57 -3.63 1.48
CA GLY A 539 -11.70 -2.80 1.86
C GLY A 539 -11.33 -1.34 2.13
N GLU A 540 -12.34 -0.50 2.41
CA GLU A 540 -12.17 0.94 2.67
C GLU A 540 -12.04 1.27 4.17
N GLY A 541 -12.44 0.36 5.06
CA GLY A 541 -12.43 0.51 6.52
C GLY A 541 -11.02 0.73 7.07
N ILE A 542 -10.92 1.38 8.23
CA ILE A 542 -9.62 1.76 8.83
C ILE A 542 -8.82 0.54 9.32
N ARG A 543 -9.50 -0.60 9.50
CA ARG A 543 -8.92 -1.90 9.88
C ARG A 543 -8.68 -2.85 8.70
N ASP A 544 -9.14 -2.49 7.49
CA ASP A 544 -8.97 -3.28 6.26
C ASP A 544 -7.57 -3.05 5.63
N LEU A 545 -6.53 -3.23 6.44
CA LEU A 545 -5.14 -3.37 6.01
C LEU A 545 -4.44 -4.26 7.05
N ARG A 546 -3.85 -5.38 6.60
CA ARG A 546 -3.04 -6.27 7.43
C ARG A 546 -1.68 -6.51 6.79
N PRO A 547 -0.66 -6.92 7.56
CA PRO A 547 0.57 -7.45 6.98
C PRO A 547 0.25 -8.65 6.07
N PHE A 548 1.12 -8.95 5.11
CA PHE A 548 0.89 -10.06 4.20
C PHE A 548 1.02 -11.43 4.90
N ASN A 549 0.37 -12.45 4.37
CA ASN A 549 0.59 -13.84 4.72
C ASN A 549 0.27 -14.69 3.48
N SER A 550 1.26 -15.38 2.94
CA SER A 550 1.12 -16.21 1.73
C SER A 550 0.14 -17.36 1.95
N PHE A 551 0.08 -17.94 3.15
CA PHE A 551 -0.88 -18.99 3.50
C PHE A 551 -2.31 -18.48 3.44
N GLU A 552 -2.63 -17.40 4.18
CA GLU A 552 -3.98 -16.80 4.18
C GLU A 552 -4.42 -16.41 2.77
N PHE A 553 -3.50 -15.82 2.00
CA PHE A 553 -3.78 -15.34 0.66
C PHE A 553 -4.02 -16.48 -0.35
N VAL A 554 -3.19 -17.52 -0.34
CA VAL A 554 -3.34 -18.66 -1.27
C VAL A 554 -4.55 -19.53 -0.91
N GLU A 555 -4.84 -19.72 0.38
CA GLU A 555 -6.10 -20.34 0.82
C GLU A 555 -7.32 -19.50 0.39
N ALA A 556 -7.31 -18.19 0.61
CA ALA A 556 -8.41 -17.32 0.19
C ALA A 556 -8.58 -17.23 -1.34
N LEU A 557 -7.50 -17.37 -2.10
CA LEU A 557 -7.49 -17.40 -3.57
C LEU A 557 -8.02 -18.72 -4.14
N LEU A 558 -7.82 -19.85 -3.43
CA LEU A 558 -8.15 -21.19 -3.88
C LEU A 558 -9.29 -21.88 -3.10
N ALA A 559 -9.93 -21.19 -2.15
CA ALA A 559 -11.05 -21.72 -1.41
C ALA A 559 -12.21 -22.17 -2.33
N SER A 560 -12.75 -23.34 -2.04
CA SER A 560 -14.04 -23.82 -2.54
C SER A 560 -15.20 -22.87 -2.13
N ARG A 561 -16.43 -23.23 -2.51
CA ARG A 561 -17.62 -22.65 -1.89
C ARG A 561 -17.83 -23.28 -0.52
#